data_AF-A0A3M2TC63-F1
#
_entry.id   AF-A0A3M2TC63-F1
#
_cell.length_a   1.000
_cell.length_b   1.000
_cell.length_c   1.000
_cell.angle_alpha   90.00
_cell.angle_beta   90.00
_cell.angle_gamma   90.00
#
_symmetry.space_group_name_H-M   'P 1'
#
loop_
_entity.id
_entity.type
_entity.pdbx_description
1 polymer ?
#
loop_
_entity_poly.entity_id
_entity_poly.type
_entity_poly.pdbx_seq_one_letter_code
_entity_poly.pdbx_strand_id
1 'polypeptide(L)'
;MLQVLPYEFFNFEFLRVLGTAPFHGCDVAECMEAAEHIKNNDPESWYTAWTAAAERAETIAAETSSSGDVQAARWAFLRASNYRRSSEFLLQDLPEACWTESGRSNTGSTPATVWLF
;
A
#
# COMPACT_ATOMS: atom_id res chain seq x y z
N MET A 1 0.23 -5.79 19.46
CA MET A 1 0.48 -5.02 18.22
C MET A 1 -0.41 -3.78 18.28
N LEU A 2 0.07 -2.61 17.87
CA LEU A 2 -0.79 -1.41 17.79
C LEU A 2 -1.95 -1.69 16.83
N GLN A 3 -3.19 -1.39 17.22
CA GLN A 3 -4.38 -1.66 16.40
C GLN A 3 -5.00 -0.33 15.96
N VAL A 4 -4.80 0.02 14.70
CA VAL A 4 -5.39 1.19 14.03
C VAL A 4 -6.57 0.75 13.15
N LEU A 5 -6.38 -0.32 12.38
CA LEU A 5 -7.44 -0.91 11.56
C LEU A 5 -8.02 -2.17 12.25
N PRO A 6 -9.34 -2.43 12.11
CA PRO A 6 -9.99 -3.55 12.79
C PRO A 6 -9.57 -4.92 12.24
N TYR A 7 -9.27 -5.03 10.94
CA TYR A 7 -8.82 -6.27 10.31
C TYR A 7 -7.32 -6.46 10.48
N GLU A 8 -6.91 -7.62 11.02
CA GLU A 8 -5.53 -7.88 11.44
C GLU A 8 -4.53 -7.73 10.29
N PHE A 9 -4.86 -8.26 9.10
CA PHE A 9 -3.98 -8.17 7.94
C PHE A 9 -3.84 -6.74 7.41
N PHE A 10 -4.94 -5.98 7.33
CA PHE A 10 -4.88 -4.56 6.92
C PHE A 10 -4.10 -3.74 7.94
N ASN A 11 -4.25 -4.05 9.23
CA ASN A 11 -3.50 -3.39 10.29
C ASN A 11 -1.99 -3.70 10.19
N PHE A 12 -1.62 -4.96 9.90
CA PHE A 12 -0.23 -5.33 9.66
C PHE A 12 0.36 -4.55 8.48
N GLU A 13 -0.33 -4.53 7.34
CA GLU A 13 0.11 -3.81 6.16
C GLU A 13 0.19 -2.30 6.38
N PHE A 14 -0.80 -1.73 7.09
CA PHE A 14 -0.78 -0.33 7.50
C PHE A 14 0.47 0.00 8.34
N LEU A 15 0.78 -0.84 9.32
CA LEU A 15 1.98 -0.66 10.15
C LEU A 15 3.27 -0.82 9.33
N ARG A 16 3.28 -1.64 8.29
CA ARG A 16 4.42 -1.77 7.35
C ARG A 16 4.67 -0.46 6.61
N VAL A 17 3.61 0.23 6.17
CA VAL A 17 3.75 1.56 5.55
C VAL A 17 4.18 2.59 6.59
N LEU A 18 3.50 2.66 7.74
CA LEU A 18 3.80 3.61 8.80
C LEU A 18 5.25 3.48 9.33
N GLY A 19 5.77 2.26 9.39
CA GLY A 19 7.15 1.98 9.80
C GLY A 19 8.22 2.59 8.90
N THR A 20 7.87 3.07 7.71
CA THR A 20 8.79 3.75 6.79
C THR A 20 8.95 5.25 7.08
N ALA A 21 8.17 5.82 8.01
CA ALA A 21 8.21 7.25 8.36
C ALA A 21 9.62 7.75 8.73
N PRO A 22 10.43 7.04 9.55
CA PRO A 22 11.79 7.47 9.90
C PRO A 22 12.74 7.59 8.70
N PHE A 23 12.39 6.97 7.57
CA PHE A 23 13.15 6.96 6.32
C PHE A 23 12.47 7.78 5.22
N HIS A 24 11.54 8.67 5.57
CA HIS A 24 10.76 9.51 4.63
C HIS A 24 9.87 8.72 3.65
N GLY A 25 9.61 7.43 3.91
CA GLY A 25 8.76 6.60 3.07
C GLY A 25 7.26 6.86 3.24
N CYS A 26 6.87 7.57 4.29
CA CYS A 26 5.51 8.06 4.52
C CYS A 26 5.51 9.26 5.47
N ASP A 27 4.37 9.93 5.55
CA ASP A 27 4.05 10.90 6.59
C ASP A 27 2.98 10.29 7.51
N VAL A 28 3.14 10.47 8.82
CA VAL A 28 2.24 9.87 9.81
C VAL A 28 0.83 10.43 9.69
N ALA A 29 0.68 11.72 9.43
CA ALA A 29 -0.64 12.34 9.27
C ALA A 29 -1.33 11.85 7.99
N GLU A 30 -0.60 11.76 6.87
CA GLU A 30 -1.12 11.21 5.60
C GLU A 30 -1.56 9.74 5.77
N CYS A 31 -0.80 8.93 6.53
CA CYS A 31 -1.17 7.55 6.83
C CYS A 31 -2.46 7.47 7.66
N MET A 32 -2.57 8.28 8.73
CA MET A 32 -3.76 8.28 9.57
C MET A 32 -4.99 8.76 8.80
N GLU A 33 -4.85 9.77 7.94
CA GLU A 33 -5.92 10.21 7.03
C GLU A 33 -6.35 9.07 6.09
N ALA A 34 -5.40 8.32 5.51
CA ALA A 34 -5.74 7.15 4.70
C ALA A 34 -6.48 6.09 5.52
N ALA A 35 -6.08 5.84 6.77
CA ALA A 35 -6.73 4.87 7.66
C ALA A 35 -8.20 5.22 7.94
N GLU A 36 -8.57 6.50 8.03
CA GLU A 36 -9.96 6.94 8.21
C GLU A 36 -10.86 6.57 7.04
N HIS A 37 -10.30 6.42 5.84
CA HIS A 37 -11.04 6.08 4.62
C HIS A 37 -11.06 4.58 4.30
N ILE A 38 -10.27 3.77 5.00
CA ILE A 38 -10.20 2.32 4.80
C ILE A 38 -11.33 1.64 5.57
N LYS A 39 -12.24 0.98 4.83
CA LYS A 39 -13.32 0.20 5.41
C LYS A 39 -12.82 -1.19 5.80
N ASN A 40 -13.50 -1.77 6.78
CA ASN A 40 -13.15 -3.10 7.28
C ASN A 40 -13.32 -4.17 6.19
N ASN A 41 -12.26 -4.93 5.91
CA ASN A 41 -12.25 -6.03 4.94
C ASN A 41 -12.70 -5.63 3.52
N ASP A 42 -12.36 -4.42 3.09
CA ASP A 42 -12.70 -3.87 1.77
C ASP A 42 -11.41 -3.47 1.01
N PRO A 43 -10.88 -4.35 0.14
CA PRO A 43 -9.69 -4.08 -0.67
C PRO A 43 -9.82 -2.88 -1.61
N GLU A 44 -11.02 -2.56 -2.10
CA GLU A 44 -11.24 -1.39 -2.97
C GLU A 44 -11.10 -0.10 -2.17
N SER A 45 -11.60 -0.06 -0.93
CA SER A 45 -11.40 1.09 -0.04
C SER A 45 -9.93 1.30 0.31
N TRP A 46 -9.17 0.22 0.48
CA TRP A 46 -7.71 0.27 0.65
C TRP A 46 -7.03 0.88 -0.57
N TYR A 47 -7.30 0.35 -1.75
CA TYR A 47 -6.75 0.86 -2.99
C TYR A 47 -7.07 2.35 -3.18
N THR A 48 -8.32 2.74 -2.98
CA THR A 48 -8.79 4.12 -3.15
C THR A 48 -8.10 5.07 -2.17
N ALA A 49 -8.01 4.69 -0.88
CA ALA A 49 -7.40 5.53 0.15
C ALA A 49 -5.91 5.78 -0.12
N TRP A 50 -5.15 4.73 -0.44
CA TRP A 50 -3.72 4.85 -0.73
C TRP A 50 -3.45 5.51 -2.08
N THR A 51 -4.30 5.30 -3.09
CA THR A 51 -4.20 6.01 -4.37
C THR A 51 -4.41 7.51 -4.18
N ALA A 52 -5.42 7.90 -3.40
CA ALA A 52 -5.66 9.31 -3.09
C ALA A 52 -4.48 9.95 -2.33
N ALA A 53 -3.88 9.22 -1.37
CA ALA A 53 -2.68 9.68 -0.68
C ALA A 53 -1.48 9.84 -1.63
N ALA A 54 -1.30 8.90 -2.57
CA ALA A 54 -0.27 8.98 -3.60
C ALA A 54 -0.43 10.22 -4.49
N GLU A 55 -1.64 10.47 -5.00
CA GLU A 55 -1.94 11.64 -5.85
C GLU A 55 -1.70 12.97 -5.13
N ARG A 56 -2.04 13.06 -3.84
CA ARG A 56 -1.72 14.23 -3.02
C ARG A 56 -0.21 14.43 -2.90
N ALA A 57 0.54 13.36 -2.61
CA ALA A 57 2.00 13.43 -2.52
C ALA A 57 2.66 13.78 -3.87
N GLU A 58 2.14 13.27 -4.98
CA GLU A 58 2.58 13.62 -6.35
C GLU A 58 2.35 15.11 -6.65
N THR A 59 1.19 15.65 -6.23
CA THR A 59 0.86 17.07 -6.39
C THR A 59 1.84 17.94 -5.60
N ILE A 60 2.09 17.61 -4.33
CA ILE A 60 3.07 18.32 -3.48
C ILE A 60 4.47 18.24 -4.10
N ALA A 61 4.85 17.08 -4.64
CA ALA A 61 6.13 16.90 -5.31
C ALA A 61 6.27 17.78 -6.56
N ALA A 62 5.22 17.89 -7.36
CA ALA A 62 5.20 18.76 -8.54
C ALA A 62 5.28 20.25 -8.16
N GLU A 63 4.51 20.69 -7.16
CA GLU A 63 4.52 22.07 -6.67
C GLU A 63 5.90 22.48 -6.14
N THR A 64 6.48 21.68 -5.25
CA THR A 64 7.80 21.94 -4.65
C THR A 64 8.94 21.86 -5.66
N SER A 65 8.83 20.97 -6.65
CA SER A 65 9.76 20.91 -7.78
C SER A 65 9.69 22.20 -8.60
N SER A 66 8.48 22.70 -8.89
CA SER A 66 8.29 23.94 -9.64
C SER A 66 8.80 25.19 -8.92
N SER A 67 8.78 25.20 -7.58
CA SER A 67 9.33 26.29 -6.77
C SER A 67 10.85 26.19 -6.55
N GLY A 68 11.51 25.14 -7.08
CA GLY A 68 12.95 24.92 -6.97
C GLY A 68 13.39 24.24 -5.67
N ASP A 69 12.47 23.77 -4.82
CA ASP A 69 12.81 23.00 -3.62
C ASP A 69 12.98 21.51 -3.97
N VAL A 70 14.19 21.19 -4.42
CA VAL A 70 14.56 19.85 -4.84
C VAL A 70 14.50 18.84 -3.68
N GLN A 71 14.72 19.25 -2.44
CA GLN A 71 14.71 18.34 -1.29
C GLN A 71 13.29 17.94 -0.93
N ALA A 72 12.38 18.91 -0.82
CA ALA A 72 10.97 18.65 -0.55
C ALA A 72 10.34 17.81 -1.67
N ALA A 73 10.64 18.10 -2.93
CA ALA A 73 10.16 17.33 -4.07
C ALA A 73 10.60 15.86 -4.01
N ARG A 74 11.87 15.60 -3.68
CA ARG A 74 12.40 14.23 -3.54
C ARG A 74 11.68 13.44 -2.46
N TRP A 75 11.46 14.03 -1.28
CA TRP A 75 10.74 13.35 -0.20
C TRP A 75 9.27 13.12 -0.55
N ALA A 76 8.61 14.07 -1.21
CA ALA A 76 7.24 13.90 -1.66
C ALA A 76 7.09 12.79 -2.71
N PHE A 77 8.01 12.71 -3.70
CA PHE A 77 8.04 11.60 -4.66
C PHE A 77 8.31 10.24 -4.01
N LEU A 78 9.16 10.19 -2.98
CA LEU A 78 9.43 8.94 -2.26
C LEU A 78 8.16 8.42 -1.56
N ARG A 79 7.42 9.30 -0.89
CA ARG A 79 6.13 8.95 -0.27
C ARG A 79 5.11 8.49 -1.32
N ALA A 80 4.95 9.26 -2.40
CA ALA A 80 4.06 8.93 -3.51
C ALA A 80 4.32 7.51 -4.05
N SER A 81 5.58 7.18 -4.33
CA SER A 81 5.96 5.85 -4.80
C SER A 81 5.58 4.74 -3.82
N ASN A 82 5.80 4.96 -2.52
CA ASN A 82 5.45 3.97 -1.50
C ASN A 82 3.93 3.81 -1.33
N TYR A 83 3.16 4.89 -1.46
CA TYR A 83 1.69 4.84 -1.42
C TYR A 83 1.11 4.12 -2.64
N ARG A 84 1.65 4.37 -3.85
CA ARG A 84 1.28 3.60 -5.05
C ARG A 84 1.55 2.11 -4.85
N ARG A 85 2.76 1.74 -4.41
CA ARG A 85 3.12 0.34 -4.12
C ARG A 85 2.15 -0.30 -3.11
N SER A 86 1.76 0.45 -2.08
CA SER A 86 0.84 -0.03 -1.05
C SER A 86 -0.59 -0.18 -1.57
N SER A 87 -1.05 0.70 -2.45
CA SER A 87 -2.42 0.68 -2.99
C SER A 87 -2.74 -0.63 -3.74
N GLU A 88 -1.80 -1.12 -4.55
CA GLU A 88 -1.98 -2.31 -5.39
C GLU A 88 -1.88 -3.63 -4.60
N PHE A 89 -1.38 -3.59 -3.37
CA PHE A 89 -1.03 -4.79 -2.60
C PHE A 89 -2.21 -5.74 -2.36
N LEU A 90 -3.42 -5.20 -2.23
CA LEU A 90 -4.64 -5.98 -1.97
C LEU A 90 -5.50 -6.23 -3.23
N LEU A 91 -5.08 -5.75 -4.40
CA LEU A 91 -5.82 -5.91 -5.67
C LEU A 91 -5.52 -7.23 -6.40
N GLN A 92 -5.21 -8.31 -5.68
CA GLN A 92 -5.05 -9.62 -6.31
C GLN A 92 -6.39 -10.33 -6.51
N ASP A 93 -7.11 -9.96 -7.57
CA ASP A 93 -7.90 -10.92 -8.34
C ASP A 93 -6.98 -11.52 -9.41
N LEU A 94 -6.17 -12.51 -9.05
CA LEU A 94 -5.71 -13.46 -10.05
C LEU A 94 -6.90 -14.38 -10.34
N PRO A 95 -7.49 -14.36 -11.56
CA PRO A 95 -8.52 -15.33 -11.88
C PRO A 95 -7.92 -16.73 -11.69
N GLU A 96 -8.62 -17.58 -10.93
CA GLU A 96 -8.31 -19.02 -10.78
C GLU A 96 -8.16 -19.74 -12.14
N ALA A 97 -8.65 -19.10 -13.22
CA ALA A 97 -8.64 -19.58 -14.59
C ALA A 97 -7.25 -19.86 -15.21
N CYS A 98 -6.13 -19.44 -14.62
CA CYS A 98 -4.81 -19.79 -15.15
C CYS A 98 -4.24 -21.12 -14.60
N TRP A 99 -4.86 -21.72 -13.57
CA TRP A 99 -4.35 -22.94 -12.95
C TRP A 99 -5.27 -24.16 -13.07
N THR A 100 -6.42 -24.03 -13.73
CA THR A 100 -7.28 -25.18 -14.01
C THR A 100 -6.99 -25.77 -15.39
N GLU A 101 -6.35 -26.94 -15.37
CA GLU A 101 -6.22 -27.97 -16.42
C GLU A 101 -4.99 -27.93 -17.34
N SER A 102 -3.83 -28.28 -16.77
CA SER A 102 -3.04 -29.38 -17.35
C SER A 102 -2.64 -30.35 -16.24
N GLY A 103 -3.14 -31.58 -16.35
CA GLY A 103 -3.32 -32.50 -15.24
C GLY A 103 -2.12 -32.71 -14.32
N ARG A 104 -2.32 -32.51 -13.02
CA ARG A 104 -1.55 -33.21 -12.00
C ARG A 104 -2.38 -33.46 -10.76
N SER A 105 -2.62 -34.74 -10.50
CA SER A 105 -3.25 -35.27 -9.31
C SER A 105 -2.48 -34.86 -8.04
N ASN A 106 -3.23 -34.31 -7.09
CA ASN A 106 -3.13 -34.40 -5.63
C ASN A 106 -1.74 -34.76 -5.03
N THR A 107 -1.14 -33.84 -4.28
CA THR A 107 -0.45 -34.11 -3.00
C THR A 107 0.06 -32.80 -2.38
N GLY A 108 -0.27 -32.58 -1.10
CA GLY A 108 0.52 -31.72 -0.22
C GLY A 108 0.01 -30.28 -0.11
N SER A 109 -0.61 -30.01 1.04
CA SER A 109 -0.68 -28.69 1.65
C SER A 109 0.67 -27.96 1.56
N THR A 110 0.69 -26.79 0.91
CA THR A 110 1.77 -25.81 1.09
C THR A 110 1.14 -24.47 1.44
N PRO A 111 1.55 -23.83 2.56
CA PRO A 111 1.02 -22.56 2.99
C PRO A 111 1.49 -21.46 2.04
N ALA A 112 0.62 -20.47 1.84
CA ALA A 112 0.92 -19.21 1.16
C ALA A 112 2.25 -18.63 1.67
N THR A 113 3.31 -18.98 0.97
CA THR A 113 4.62 -18.38 1.07
C THR A 113 4.81 -17.68 -0.27
N VAL A 114 5.55 -16.57 -0.22
CA VAL A 114 5.84 -15.63 -1.29
C VAL A 114 4.71 -14.61 -1.55
N TRP A 115 4.87 -13.30 -1.33
CA TRP A 115 6.06 -12.47 -1.54
C TRP A 115 6.17 -11.32 -0.51
N LEU A 116 7.19 -11.39 0.36
CA LEU A 116 7.68 -10.23 1.10
C LEU A 116 8.75 -9.53 0.25
N PHE A 117 8.33 -8.51 -0.50
CA PHE A 117 9.16 -7.36 -0.87
C PHE A 117 8.28 -6.10 -0.90
#